data_AF-A0A2E8YVS1-F1
#
_entry.id   AF-A0A2E8YVS1-F1
#
_cell.length_a   1.000
_cell.length_b   1.000
_cell.length_c   1.000
_cell.angle_alpha   90.00
_cell.angle_beta   90.00
_cell.angle_gamma   90.00
#
_symmetry.space_group_name_H-M   'P 1'
#
loop_
_entity.id
_entity.type
_entity.pdbx_description
1 polymer ?
#
loop_
_entity_poly.entity_id
_entity_poly.type
_entity_poly.pdbx_seq_one_letter_code
_entity_poly.pdbx_strand_id
1 'polypeptide(L)'
;MGTQAINPLELPLLNTVILLSSGVTVTYAHHSLIQGNRSGTLYGLVFTILLALIFTCLQGVEYSVSSFTLSDSVYGSCFYFGTGFHGLHVIIGTLFLGTGL
;
A
#
# COMPACT_ATOMS: atom_id res chain seq x y z
N MET A 1 25.42 0.88 -19.31
CA MET A 1 24.05 1.35 -19.59
C MET A 1 23.28 1.26 -18.29
N GLY A 2 22.84 2.40 -17.73
CA GLY A 2 22.18 2.45 -16.43
C GLY A 2 20.69 2.11 -16.55
N THR A 3 20.16 1.40 -15.57
CA THR A 3 18.71 1.23 -15.40
C THR A 3 18.07 2.60 -15.23
N GLN A 4 17.03 2.90 -16.01
CA GLN A 4 16.25 4.13 -15.80
C GLN A 4 15.43 3.98 -14.51
N ALA A 5 15.66 4.86 -13.56
CA ALA A 5 14.92 4.88 -12.30
C ALA A 5 13.49 5.39 -12.54
N ILE A 6 12.54 4.87 -11.75
CA ILE A 6 11.15 5.31 -11.78
C ILE A 6 11.07 6.76 -11.29
N ASN A 7 10.25 7.58 -11.93
CA ASN A 7 10.03 8.96 -11.50
C ASN A 7 9.26 8.96 -10.15
N PRO A 8 9.85 9.50 -9.06
CA PRO A 8 9.24 9.44 -7.74
C PRO A 8 7.96 10.28 -7.61
N LEU A 9 7.74 11.26 -8.48
CA LEU A 9 6.61 12.19 -8.39
C LEU A 9 5.33 11.68 -9.08
N GLU A 10 5.40 10.53 -9.73
CA GLU A 10 4.27 9.94 -10.46
C GLU A 10 3.54 8.91 -9.58
N LEU A 11 3.58 7.63 -9.96
CA LEU A 11 2.94 6.53 -9.24
C LEU A 11 3.45 6.35 -7.80
N PRO A 12 4.76 6.47 -7.50
CA PRO A 12 5.24 6.34 -6.12
C PRO A 12 4.61 7.37 -5.18
N LEU A 13 4.51 8.64 -5.60
CA LEU A 13 3.90 9.69 -4.80
C LEU A 13 2.42 9.39 -4.50
N LEU A 14 1.67 8.95 -5.51
CA LEU A 14 0.27 8.56 -5.33
C LEU A 14 0.13 7.42 -4.31
N ASN A 15 0.98 6.40 -4.39
CA ASN A 15 1.02 5.28 -3.46
C ASN A 15 1.29 5.75 -2.01
N THR A 16 2.17 6.74 -1.81
CA THR A 16 2.41 7.31 -0.48
C THR A 16 1.19 8.05 0.08
N VAL A 17 0.49 8.82 -0.76
CA VAL A 17 -0.72 9.55 -0.35
C VAL A 17 -1.84 8.58 0.04
N ILE A 18 -1.98 7.47 -0.70
CA ILE A 18 -2.96 6.42 -0.40
C ILE A 18 -2.66 5.78 0.96
N LEU A 19 -1.41 5.40 1.23
CA LEU A 19 -1.04 4.81 2.52
C LEU A 19 -1.23 5.78 3.68
N LEU A 20 -0.84 7.05 3.54
CA LEU A 20 -1.09 8.07 4.56
C LEU A 20 -2.59 8.28 4.82
N SER A 21 -3.40 8.31 3.76
CA SER A 21 -4.85 8.43 3.86
C SER A 21 -5.47 7.21 4.57
N SER A 22 -4.95 6.00 4.32
CA SER A 22 -5.38 4.79 5.02
C SER A 22 -5.08 4.84 6.54
N GLY A 23 -3.99 5.51 6.93
CA GLY A 23 -3.66 5.79 8.32
C GLY A 23 -4.68 6.72 9.01
N VAL A 24 -5.22 7.69 8.27
CA VAL A 24 -6.28 8.57 8.78
C VAL A 24 -7.59 7.79 8.96
N THR A 25 -7.98 6.96 7.98
CA THR A 25 -9.24 6.19 8.05
C THR A 25 -9.22 5.14 9.16
N VAL A 26 -8.09 4.48 9.41
CA VAL A 26 -7.98 3.51 10.51
C VAL A 26 -7.98 4.20 11.87
N THR A 27 -7.38 5.40 11.98
CA THR A 27 -7.43 6.21 13.21
C THR A 27 -8.86 6.65 13.51
N TYR A 28 -9.64 7.02 12.49
CA TYR A 28 -11.07 7.29 12.62
C TYR A 28 -11.86 6.07 13.08
N ALA A 29 -11.57 4.88 12.52
CA ALA A 29 -12.20 3.63 12.93
C ALA A 29 -11.94 3.32 14.42
N HIS A 30 -10.69 3.51 14.85
CA HIS A 30 -10.25 3.32 16.23
C HIS A 30 -10.96 4.29 17.19
N HIS A 31 -11.05 5.57 16.85
CA HIS A 31 -11.77 6.54 17.68
C HIS A 31 -13.28 6.26 17.75
N SER A 32 -13.88 5.84 16.64
CA SER A 32 -15.29 5.43 16.60
C SER A 32 -15.56 4.20 17.47
N LEU A 33 -14.59 3.28 17.57
CA LEU A 33 -14.67 2.09 18.43
C LEU A 33 -14.70 2.50 19.90
N ILE A 34 -13.83 3.42 20.31
CA ILE A 34 -13.77 3.94 21.69
C ILE A 34 -15.07 4.66 22.06
N GLN A 35 -15.69 5.36 21.11
CA GLN A 35 -16.99 6.02 21.30
C GLN A 35 -18.20 5.06 21.29
N GLY A 36 -17.98 3.77 21.06
CA GLY A 36 -19.06 2.78 20.95
C GLY A 36 -19.87 2.86 19.65
N ASN A 37 -19.44 3.65 18.66
CA ASN A 37 -20.11 3.79 17.37
C ASN A 37 -19.67 2.69 16.40
N ARG A 38 -20.39 1.56 16.43
CA ARG A 38 -20.08 0.39 15.58
C ARG A 38 -20.14 0.70 14.08
N SER A 39 -21.11 1.49 13.63
CA SER A 39 -21.24 1.86 12.22
C SER A 39 -20.03 2.67 11.75
N GLY A 40 -19.59 3.66 12.54
CA GLY A 40 -18.40 4.46 12.24
C GLY A 40 -17.11 3.63 12.15
N THR A 41 -16.94 2.66 13.07
CA THR A 41 -15.80 1.73 13.04
C THR A 41 -15.80 0.88 11.78
N LEU A 42 -16.95 0.30 11.40
CA LEU A 42 -17.06 -0.52 10.20
C LEU A 42 -16.77 0.29 8.94
N TYR A 43 -17.33 1.50 8.80
CA TYR A 43 -17.04 2.36 7.66
C TYR A 43 -15.54 2.70 7.57
N GLY A 44 -14.91 3.11 8.67
CA GLY A 44 -13.48 3.44 8.70
C GLY A 44 -12.59 2.24 8.33
N LEU A 45 -12.91 1.04 8.82
CA LEU A 45 -12.19 -0.20 8.46
C LEU A 45 -12.37 -0.54 6.97
N VAL A 46 -13.60 -0.49 6.44
CA VAL A 46 -13.88 -0.75 5.01
C VAL A 46 -13.09 0.21 4.12
N PHE A 47 -13.09 1.51 4.42
CA PHE A 47 -12.31 2.48 3.66
C PHE A 47 -10.80 2.20 3.72
N THR A 48 -10.29 1.82 4.90
CA THR A 48 -8.86 1.48 5.06
C THR A 48 -8.48 0.29 4.17
N ILE A 49 -9.29 -0.77 4.18
CA ILE A 49 -9.05 -1.97 3.34
C ILE A 49 -9.14 -1.61 1.85
N LEU A 50 -10.11 -0.80 1.45
CA LEU A 50 -10.26 -0.37 0.06
C LEU A 50 -9.04 0.42 -0.42
N LEU A 51 -8.52 1.35 0.39
CA LEU A 51 -7.30 2.09 0.07
C LEU A 51 -6.08 1.17 -0.03
N ALA A 52 -5.94 0.20 0.87
CA ALA A 52 -4.85 -0.78 0.82
C ALA A 52 -4.89 -1.65 -0.44
N LEU A 53 -6.09 -2.08 -0.88
CA LEU A 53 -6.26 -2.83 -2.13
C LEU A 53 -5.89 -1.99 -3.36
N ILE A 54 -6.26 -0.70 -3.38
CA ILE A 54 -5.86 0.22 -4.45
C ILE A 54 -4.32 0.34 -4.49
N PHE A 55 -3.67 0.50 -3.34
CA PHE A 55 -2.21 0.53 -3.25
C PHE A 55 -1.57 -0.75 -3.83
N THR A 56 -2.07 -1.93 -3.45
CA THR A 56 -1.53 -3.20 -3.97
C THR A 56 -1.70 -3.32 -5.49
N CYS A 57 -2.84 -2.87 -6.03
CA CYS A 57 -3.07 -2.85 -7.48
C CYS A 57 -2.10 -1.91 -8.19
N LEU A 58 -1.94 -0.68 -7.71
CA LEU A 58 -1.03 0.31 -8.28
C LEU A 58 0.44 -0.15 -8.21
N GLN A 59 0.85 -0.81 -7.12
CA GLN A 59 2.18 -1.41 -7.01
C GLN A 59 2.40 -2.51 -8.06
N GLY A 60 1.37 -3.31 -8.36
CA GLY A 60 1.42 -4.30 -9.44
C GLY A 60 1.56 -3.65 -10.83
N VAL A 61 0.86 -2.54 -11.07
CA VAL A 61 0.99 -1.76 -12.31
C VAL A 61 2.40 -1.19 -12.44
N GLU A 62 2.96 -0.62 -11.36
CA GLU A 62 4.33 -0.11 -11.35
C GLU A 62 5.34 -1.19 -11.75
N TYR A 63 5.22 -2.40 -11.22
CA TYR A 63 6.10 -3.51 -11.60
C TYR A 63 5.94 -3.90 -13.07
N SER A 64 4.71 -3.88 -13.61
CA SER A 64 4.45 -4.26 -15.00
C SER A 64 4.98 -3.26 -16.04
N VAL A 65 5.06 -1.97 -15.69
CA VAL A 65 5.49 -0.88 -16.59
C VAL A 65 6.98 -0.55 -16.43
N SER A 66 7.62 -1.02 -15.35
CA SER A 66 9.04 -0.76 -15.09
C SER A 66 9.95 -1.30 -16.21
N SER A 67 10.98 -0.53 -16.56
CA SER A 67 11.93 -0.88 -17.63
C SER A 67 13.04 -1.84 -17.18
N PHE A 68 13.00 -2.32 -15.95
CA PHE A 68 14.02 -3.18 -15.34
C PHE A 68 13.37 -4.29 -14.54
N THR A 69 14.07 -5.41 -14.43
CA THR A 69 13.62 -6.64 -13.77
C THR A 69 14.44 -6.92 -12.51
N LEU A 70 14.03 -7.91 -11.73
CA LEU A 70 14.77 -8.36 -10.54
C LEU A 70 16.21 -8.80 -10.88
N SER A 71 16.39 -9.40 -12.05
CA SER A 71 17.70 -9.85 -12.56
C SER A 71 18.58 -8.73 -13.11
N ASP A 72 18.04 -7.52 -13.28
CA ASP A 72 18.78 -6.40 -13.85
C ASP A 72 19.59 -5.66 -12.78
N SER A 73 20.89 -5.96 -12.75
CA SER A 73 21.89 -5.28 -11.92
C SER A 73 21.59 -5.29 -10.41
N VAL A 74 22.48 -4.68 -9.62
CA VAL A 74 22.27 -4.52 -8.18
C VAL A 74 21.06 -3.62 -7.88
N TYR A 75 20.77 -2.65 -8.76
CA TYR A 75 19.65 -1.72 -8.56
C TYR A 75 18.30 -2.44 -8.60
N GLY A 76 18.04 -3.24 -9.65
CA GLY A 76 16.78 -3.99 -9.78
C GLY A 76 16.60 -4.99 -8.64
N SER A 77 17.65 -5.73 -8.28
CA SER A 77 17.64 -6.65 -7.15
C SER A 77 17.27 -5.95 -5.83
N CYS A 78 17.91 -4.84 -5.49
CA CYS A 78 17.59 -4.10 -4.27
C CYS A 78 16.19 -3.47 -4.29
N PHE A 79 15.78 -2.92 -5.44
CA PHE A 79 14.47 -2.28 -5.61
C PHE A 79 13.34 -3.28 -5.38
N TYR A 80 13.32 -4.39 -6.13
CA TYR A 80 12.24 -5.39 -6.05
C TYR A 80 12.24 -6.14 -4.73
N PHE A 81 13.40 -6.36 -4.11
CA PHE A 81 13.45 -6.96 -2.78
C PHE A 81 12.82 -6.02 -1.74
N GLY A 82 13.24 -4.76 -1.66
CA GLY A 82 12.72 -3.81 -0.69
C GLY A 82 11.23 -3.54 -0.85
N THR A 83 10.81 -3.20 -2.07
CA THR A 83 9.40 -2.90 -2.39
C THR A 83 8.52 -4.15 -2.36
N GLY A 84 9.04 -5.31 -2.78
CA GLY A 84 8.33 -6.59 -2.73
C GLY A 84 8.06 -7.06 -1.31
N PHE A 85 9.04 -6.99 -0.42
CA PHE A 85 8.82 -7.29 0.99
C PHE A 85 7.83 -6.34 1.63
N HIS A 86 7.93 -5.04 1.35
CA HIS A 86 6.93 -4.07 1.83
C HIS A 86 5.52 -4.42 1.33
N GLY A 87 5.37 -4.72 0.03
CA GLY A 87 4.09 -5.13 -0.56
C GLY A 87 3.50 -6.38 0.12
N LEU A 88 4.33 -7.37 0.43
CA LEU A 88 3.93 -8.55 1.20
C LEU A 88 3.40 -8.16 2.59
N HIS A 89 4.10 -7.28 3.32
CA HIS A 89 3.64 -6.80 4.63
C HIS A 89 2.28 -6.08 4.54
N VAL A 90 2.05 -5.29 3.50
CA VAL A 90 0.76 -4.61 3.27
C VAL A 90 -0.37 -5.61 3.02
N ILE A 91 -0.12 -6.68 2.25
CA ILE A 91 -1.12 -7.74 2.01
C ILE A 91 -1.50 -8.43 3.33
N ILE A 92 -0.51 -8.81 4.14
CA ILE A 92 -0.75 -9.43 5.46
C ILE A 92 -1.53 -8.48 6.37
N GLY A 93 -1.15 -7.19 6.41
CA GLY A 93 -1.86 -6.18 7.20
C GLY A 93 -3.32 -6.00 6.75
N THR A 94 -3.57 -6.04 5.44
CA THR A 94 -4.91 -5.94 4.87
C THR A 94 -5.77 -7.15 5.26
N LEU A 95 -5.22 -8.36 5.22
CA LEU A 95 -5.90 -9.57 5.69
C LEU A 95 -6.20 -9.50 7.19
N PHE A 96 -5.27 -9.00 7.99
CA PHE A 96 -5.47 -8.82 9.43
C PHE A 96 -6.61 -7.84 9.73
N LEU A 97 -6.66 -6.69 9.06
CA LEU A 97 -7.78 -5.77 9.17
C LEU A 97 -9.10 -6.37 8.68
N GLY A 98 -9.04 -7.19 7.62
CA GLY A 98 -10.21 -7.90 7.08
C GLY A 98 -10.84 -8.87 8.07
N THR A 99 -10.05 -9.51 8.93
CA THR A 99 -10.61 -10.39 10.00
C THR A 99 -11.33 -9.63 11.10
N GLY A 100 -11.09 -8.32 11.25
CA GLY A 100 -11.71 -7.47 12.26
C GLY A 100 -13.02 -6.81 11.82
N LEU A 101 -13.42 -7.00 10.57
CA LEU A 101 -14.70 -6.52 10.02
C LEU A 101 -15.87 -7.38 10.54
#